data_AF-A0A246L084-F1
#
_entry.id   AF-A0A246L084-F1
#
_cell.length_a   1.000
_cell.length_b   1.000
_cell.length_c   1.000
_cell.angle_alpha   90.00
_cell.angle_beta   90.00
_cell.angle_gamma   90.00
#
_symmetry.space_group_name_H-M   'P 1'
#
loop_
_entity.id
_entity.type
_entity.pdbx_description
1 polymer ?
#
loop_
_entity_poly.entity_id
_entity_poly.type
_entity_poly.pdbx_seq_one_letter_code
_entity_poly.pdbx_strand_id
1 'polypeptide(L)'
;MTLSRPFLLFLLAGGIAALANILSRMLYSHWMPFTPAIIAAYLTGMVTAFVLTRWLVFSGSTRPLHHSAFYFVLVNLFAVAQTWLVSTVLAYHLLPWLGVDVLRLEIAHVVGVAVPVVSSYFGHKYLSFR
;
A
#
# COMPACT_ATOMS: atom_id res chain seq x y z
N MET A 1 2.20 20.85 -9.22
CA MET A 1 3.17 19.94 -8.60
C MET A 1 3.78 19.09 -9.70
N THR A 2 5.06 19.28 -10.05
CA THR A 2 5.75 18.34 -10.95
C THR A 2 6.01 17.04 -10.19
N LEU A 3 5.57 15.91 -10.73
CA LEU A 3 5.82 14.58 -10.15
C LEU A 3 7.33 14.33 -10.13
N SER A 4 7.91 14.21 -8.94
CA SER A 4 9.35 13.95 -8.82
C SER A 4 9.69 12.51 -9.26
N ARG A 5 10.81 12.30 -9.96
CA ARG A 5 11.26 10.97 -10.41
C ARG A 5 11.19 9.88 -9.33
N PRO A 6 11.59 10.12 -8.06
CA PRO A 6 11.48 9.10 -7.01
C PRO A 6 10.04 8.76 -6.64
N PHE A 7 9.12 9.72 -6.75
CA PHE A 7 7.69 9.46 -6.54
C PHE A 7 7.10 8.59 -7.66
N LEU A 8 7.47 8.83 -8.91
CA LEU A 8 7.03 7.99 -10.03
C LEU A 8 7.56 6.55 -9.91
N LEU A 9 8.84 6.38 -9.51
CA LEU A 9 9.42 5.07 -9.27
C LEU A 9 8.76 4.37 -8.06
N PHE A 10 8.39 5.12 -7.02
CA PHE A 10 7.64 4.58 -5.89
C PHE A 10 6.25 4.09 -6.31
N LEU A 11 5.53 4.89 -7.10
CA LEU A 11 4.22 4.51 -7.64
C LEU A 11 4.33 3.27 -8.54
N LEU A 12 5.36 3.20 -9.37
CA LEU A 12 5.63 2.04 -10.23
C LEU A 12 5.98 0.80 -9.43
N ALA A 13 6.84 0.91 -8.41
CA ALA A 13 7.17 -0.20 -7.50
C ALA A 13 5.94 -0.70 -6.75
N GLY A 14 5.10 0.22 -6.23
CA GLY A 14 3.83 -0.12 -5.59
C GLY A 14 2.85 -0.80 -6.54
N GLY A 15 2.75 -0.31 -7.78
CA GLY A 15 1.93 -0.93 -8.83
C GLY A 15 2.37 -2.36 -9.17
N ILE A 16 3.67 -2.59 -9.33
CA ILE A 16 4.21 -3.94 -9.56
C ILE A 16 3.95 -4.85 -8.36
N ALA A 17 4.10 -4.34 -7.14
CA ALA A 17 3.81 -5.11 -5.94
C ALA A 17 2.33 -5.50 -5.83
N ALA A 18 1.42 -4.59 -6.19
CA ALA A 18 -0.02 -4.88 -6.27
C ALA A 18 -0.33 -5.97 -7.31
N LEU A 19 0.31 -5.90 -8.49
CA LEU A 19 0.19 -6.95 -9.50
C LEU A 19 0.74 -8.29 -8.99
N ALA A 20 1.90 -8.29 -8.33
CA ALA A 20 2.47 -9.49 -7.73
C ALA A 20 1.53 -10.10 -6.68
N ASN A 21 0.88 -9.28 -5.84
CA ASN A 21 -0.15 -9.72 -4.92
C ASN A 21 -1.33 -10.41 -5.65
N ILE A 22 -1.90 -9.77 -6.67
CA ILE A 22 -3.05 -10.33 -7.40
C ILE A 22 -2.69 -11.65 -8.11
N LEU A 23 -1.58 -11.66 -8.85
CA LEU A 23 -1.14 -12.83 -9.62
C LEU A 23 -0.73 -13.98 -8.70
N SER A 24 -0.02 -13.71 -7.60
CA SER A 24 0.33 -14.74 -6.63
C SER A 24 -0.91 -15.29 -5.92
N ARG A 25 -1.92 -14.48 -5.60
CA ARG A 25 -3.19 -14.98 -5.04
C ARG A 25 -3.88 -15.94 -6.00
N MET A 26 -3.94 -15.62 -7.30
CA MET A 26 -4.51 -16.51 -8.33
C MET A 26 -3.74 -17.83 -8.38
N LEU A 27 -2.42 -17.77 -8.36
CA LEU A 27 -1.54 -18.93 -8.35
C LEU A 27 -1.75 -19.78 -7.09
N TYR A 28 -1.68 -19.18 -5.90
CA TYR A 28 -1.87 -19.86 -4.62
C TYR A 28 -3.25 -20.49 -4.47
N SER A 29 -4.29 -19.90 -5.06
CA SER A 29 -5.64 -20.47 -5.02
C SER A 29 -5.74 -21.86 -5.66
N HIS A 30 -4.73 -22.31 -6.41
CA HIS A 30 -4.67 -23.69 -6.91
C HIS A 30 -4.30 -24.74 -5.84
N TRP A 31 -3.58 -24.34 -4.78
CA TRP A 31 -3.14 -25.28 -3.72
C TRP A 31 -3.73 -24.98 -2.35
N MET A 32 -4.26 -23.77 -2.13
CA MET A 32 -4.77 -23.35 -0.82
C MET A 32 -6.14 -22.66 -0.91
N PRO A 33 -6.97 -22.77 0.14
CA PRO A 33 -8.26 -22.10 0.19
C PRO A 33 -8.10 -20.57 0.26
N PHE A 34 -9.22 -19.86 0.04
CA PHE A 34 -9.24 -18.41 -0.20
C PHE A 34 -8.50 -17.58 0.85
N THR A 35 -8.75 -17.80 2.13
CA THR A 35 -8.16 -17.02 3.22
C THR A 35 -6.62 -17.16 3.29
N PRO A 36 -6.03 -18.36 3.39
CA PRO A 36 -4.57 -18.50 3.37
C PRO A 36 -3.96 -18.02 2.04
N ALA A 37 -4.65 -18.15 0.91
CA ALA A 37 -4.19 -17.62 -0.38
C ALA A 37 -4.04 -16.09 -0.36
N ILE A 38 -4.99 -15.38 0.26
CA ILE A 38 -4.91 -13.91 0.41
C ILE A 38 -3.73 -13.52 1.30
N ILE A 39 -3.56 -14.18 2.44
CA ILE A 39 -2.49 -13.86 3.39
C ILE A 39 -1.12 -14.09 2.72
N ALA A 40 -0.93 -15.25 2.08
CA ALA A 40 0.32 -15.57 1.38
C ALA A 40 0.60 -14.56 0.25
N ALA A 41 -0.41 -14.21 -0.54
CA ALA A 41 -0.27 -13.23 -1.59
C ALA A 41 0.09 -11.83 -1.05
N TYR A 42 -0.49 -11.43 0.07
CA TYR A 42 -0.22 -10.13 0.71
C TYR A 42 1.23 -10.04 1.17
N LEU A 43 1.74 -11.12 1.78
CA LEU A 43 3.16 -11.22 2.13
C LEU A 43 4.06 -11.13 0.90
N THR A 44 3.75 -11.85 -0.17
CA THR A 44 4.49 -11.78 -1.44
C THR A 44 4.51 -10.34 -1.99
N GLY A 45 3.35 -9.69 -2.05
CA GLY A 45 3.24 -8.29 -2.46
C GLY A 45 4.08 -7.35 -1.59
N MET A 46 4.03 -7.49 -0.26
CA MET A 46 4.84 -6.68 0.65
C MET A 46 6.35 -6.88 0.43
N VAL A 47 6.80 -8.13 0.22
CA VAL A 47 8.21 -8.42 -0.07
C VAL A 47 8.62 -7.79 -1.40
N THR A 48 7.81 -7.96 -2.45
CA THR A 48 8.05 -7.33 -3.75
C THR A 48 8.13 -5.81 -3.63
N ALA A 49 7.20 -5.19 -2.90
CA ALA A 49 7.21 -3.75 -2.64
C ALA A 49 8.50 -3.33 -1.94
N PHE A 50 8.90 -4.02 -0.87
CA PHE A 50 10.12 -3.68 -0.13
C PHE A 50 11.37 -3.76 -1.01
N VAL A 51 11.52 -4.85 -1.77
CA VAL A 51 12.69 -5.08 -2.63
C VAL A 51 12.74 -4.04 -3.75
N LEU A 52 11.64 -3.83 -4.46
CA LEU A 52 11.59 -2.85 -5.56
C LEU A 52 11.79 -1.42 -5.06
N THR A 53 11.19 -1.07 -3.92
CA THR A 53 11.32 0.29 -3.38
C THR A 53 12.76 0.53 -2.91
N ARG A 54 13.38 -0.45 -2.23
CA ARG A 54 14.80 -0.35 -1.83
C ARG A 54 15.72 -0.24 -3.04
N TRP A 55 15.49 -1.03 -4.09
CA TRP A 55 16.39 -1.10 -5.24
C TRP A 55 16.20 0.04 -6.25
N LEU A 56 14.96 0.38 -6.59
CA LEU A 56 14.64 1.39 -7.61
C LEU A 56 14.60 2.81 -7.05
N VAL A 57 14.10 3.00 -5.82
CA VAL A 57 13.88 4.34 -5.26
C VAL A 57 15.03 4.76 -4.34
N PHE A 58 15.67 3.81 -3.64
CA PHE A 58 16.63 4.09 -2.57
C PHE A 58 17.95 3.30 -2.67
N SER A 59 18.48 3.15 -3.88
CA SER A 59 19.73 2.40 -4.18
C SER A 59 20.99 2.87 -3.44
N GLY A 60 20.97 4.01 -2.73
CA GLY A 60 22.07 4.54 -1.92
C GLY A 60 21.88 4.44 -0.40
N SER A 61 20.88 3.72 0.11
CA SER A 61 20.61 3.66 1.55
C SER A 61 21.71 2.89 2.31
N THR A 62 22.37 3.54 3.26
CA THR A 62 23.39 2.94 4.15
C THR A 62 22.80 2.22 5.37
N ARG A 63 21.47 2.22 5.52
CA ARG A 63 20.79 1.66 6.69
C ARG A 63 20.77 0.13 6.70
N PRO A 64 20.93 -0.51 7.88
CA PRO A 64 20.81 -1.95 8.02
C PRO A 64 19.44 -2.47 7.55
N LEU A 65 19.43 -3.63 6.90
CA LEU A 65 18.23 -4.24 6.30
C LEU A 65 17.06 -4.35 7.30
N HIS A 66 17.35 -4.76 8.54
CA HIS A 66 16.34 -4.95 9.60
C HIS A 66 15.67 -3.63 10.01
N HIS A 67 16.42 -2.52 10.06
CA HIS A 67 15.86 -1.20 10.37
C HIS A 67 14.96 -0.72 9.23
N SER A 68 15.39 -0.86 7.97
CA SER A 68 14.54 -0.50 6.82
C SER A 68 13.26 -1.34 6.77
N ALA A 69 13.35 -2.64 7.06
CA ALA A 69 12.18 -3.52 7.11
C ALA A 69 11.20 -3.11 8.22
N PHE A 70 11.69 -2.82 9.43
CA PHE A 70 10.86 -2.38 10.55
C PHE A 70 10.07 -1.10 10.21
N TYR A 71 10.76 -0.05 9.72
CA TYR A 71 10.08 1.19 9.34
C TYR A 71 9.19 1.02 8.11
N PHE A 72 9.53 0.11 7.19
CA PHE A 72 8.68 -0.20 6.04
C PHE A 72 7.34 -0.79 6.49
N VAL A 73 7.38 -1.75 7.41
CA VAL A 73 6.17 -2.33 8.01
C VAL A 73 5.39 -1.25 8.78
N LEU A 74 6.07 -0.42 9.58
CA LEU A 74 5.41 0.63 10.36
C LEU A 74 4.66 1.64 9.47
N VAL A 75 5.26 2.07 8.36
CA VAL A 75 4.62 2.98 7.41
C VAL A 75 3.43 2.31 6.71
N ASN A 76 3.53 1.03 6.36
CA ASN A 76 2.40 0.27 5.78
C ASN A 76 1.25 0.07 6.79
N LEU A 77 1.55 -0.21 8.06
CA LEU A 77 0.54 -0.29 9.11
C LEU A 77 -0.18 1.06 9.30
N PHE A 78 0.57 2.16 9.28
CA PHE A 78 -0.01 3.50 9.31
C PHE A 78 -0.90 3.76 8.09
N ALA A 79 -0.47 3.36 6.90
CA ALA A 79 -1.25 3.47 5.66
C ALA A 79 -2.58 2.69 5.74
N VAL A 80 -2.54 1.47 6.27
CA VAL A 80 -3.74 0.63 6.49
C VAL A 80 -4.69 1.31 7.48
N ALA A 81 -4.17 1.85 8.59
CA ALA A 81 -4.99 2.58 9.56
C ALA A 81 -5.65 3.82 8.94
N GLN A 82 -4.91 4.60 8.12
CA GLN A 82 -5.46 5.72 7.37
C GLN A 82 -6.56 5.28 6.39
N THR A 83 -6.33 4.20 5.65
CA THR A 83 -7.30 3.65 4.70
C THR A 83 -8.59 3.26 5.40
N TRP A 84 -8.48 2.52 6.50
CA TRP A 84 -9.63 2.07 7.29
C TRP A 84 -10.40 3.25 7.88
N LEU A 85 -9.72 4.20 8.51
CA LEU A 85 -10.34 5.36 9.12
C LEU A 85 -11.08 6.21 8.09
N VAL A 86 -10.42 6.56 6.98
CA VAL A 86 -11.01 7.40 5.94
C VAL A 86 -12.17 6.68 5.24
N SER A 87 -12.01 5.40 4.91
CA SER A 87 -13.10 4.61 4.32
C SER A 87 -14.31 4.55 5.24
N THR A 88 -14.10 4.33 6.55
CA THR A 88 -15.20 4.22 7.52
C THR A 88 -15.92 5.56 7.69
N VAL A 89 -15.17 6.66 7.86
CA VAL A 89 -15.77 8.00 8.02
C VAL A 89 -16.53 8.42 6.75
N LEU A 90 -16.01 8.13 5.57
CA LEU A 90 -16.70 8.39 4.31
C LEU A 90 -17.98 7.55 4.18
N ALA A 91 -17.88 6.24 4.37
CA ALA A 91 -18.98 5.31 4.15
C ALA A 91 -20.16 5.54 5.10
N TYR A 92 -19.90 5.87 6.37
CA TYR A 92 -20.94 5.90 7.39
C TYR A 92 -21.35 7.30 7.85
N HIS A 93 -20.57 8.34 7.53
CA HIS A 93 -20.88 9.71 7.95
C HIS A 93 -20.97 10.69 6.77
N LEU A 94 -19.89 10.87 6.02
CA LEU A 94 -19.81 11.92 4.98
C LEU A 94 -20.69 11.64 3.75
N LEU A 95 -20.56 10.46 3.13
CA LEU A 95 -21.32 10.13 1.92
C LEU A 95 -22.83 10.03 2.18
N PRO A 96 -23.31 9.39 3.28
CA PRO A 96 -24.73 9.45 3.63
C PRO A 96 -25.24 10.86 3.86
N TRP A 97 -24.46 11.72 4.53
CA TRP A 97 -24.83 13.12 4.76
C TRP A 97 -24.96 13.92 3.45
N LEU A 98 -24.19 13.55 2.42
CA LEU A 98 -24.27 14.10 1.07
C LEU A 98 -25.37 13.45 0.20
N GLY A 99 -26.14 12.49 0.74
CA GLY A 99 -27.17 11.78 -0.01
C GLY A 99 -26.63 10.78 -1.05
N VAL A 100 -25.39 10.32 -0.89
CA VAL A 100 -24.76 9.34 -1.79
C VAL A 100 -25.00 7.93 -1.26
N ASP A 101 -26.01 7.24 -1.80
CA ASP A 101 -26.35 5.86 -1.43
C ASP A 101 -25.83 4.81 -2.42
N VAL A 102 -25.66 5.19 -3.69
CA VAL A 102 -25.15 4.30 -4.75
C VAL A 102 -23.63 4.25 -4.70
N LEU A 103 -23.06 3.04 -4.78
CA LEU A 103 -21.61 2.79 -4.76
C LEU A 103 -20.86 3.41 -3.56
N ARG A 104 -21.58 3.65 -2.46
CA ARG A 104 -21.06 4.37 -1.30
C ARG A 104 -19.84 3.69 -0.68
N LEU A 105 -19.86 2.37 -0.54
CA LEU A 105 -18.78 1.61 0.06
C LEU A 105 -17.55 1.59 -0.85
N GLU A 106 -17.78 1.49 -2.15
CA GLU A 106 -16.77 1.46 -3.21
C GLU A 106 -16.05 2.80 -3.31
N ILE A 107 -16.81 3.90 -3.37
CA ILE A 107 -16.26 5.27 -3.37
C ILE A 107 -15.44 5.50 -2.10
N ALA A 108 -15.98 5.15 -0.94
CA ALA A 108 -15.29 5.32 0.33
C ALA A 108 -13.98 4.52 0.38
N HIS A 109 -13.98 3.28 -0.11
CA HIS A 109 -12.78 2.45 -0.16
C HIS A 109 -11.72 2.99 -1.12
N VAL A 110 -12.12 3.41 -2.33
CA VAL A 110 -11.20 3.98 -3.33
C VAL A 110 -10.53 5.24 -2.79
N VAL A 111 -11.31 6.14 -2.17
CA VAL A 111 -10.75 7.36 -1.55
C VAL A 111 -9.84 6.99 -0.39
N GLY A 112 -10.26 6.05 0.46
CA GLY A 112 -9.46 5.55 1.57
C GLY A 112 -8.09 5.01 1.13
N VAL A 113 -8.04 4.23 0.05
CA VAL A 113 -6.79 3.68 -0.51
C VAL A 113 -5.91 4.75 -1.14
N ALA A 114 -6.50 5.80 -1.70
CA ALA A 114 -5.76 6.91 -2.32
C ALA A 114 -5.05 7.80 -1.28
N VAL A 115 -5.66 8.03 -0.10
CA VAL A 115 -5.12 8.90 0.94
C VAL A 115 -3.69 8.55 1.37
N PRO A 116 -3.35 7.29 1.69
CA PRO A 116 -2.03 6.97 2.18
C PRO A 116 -0.95 6.93 1.09
N VAL A 117 -1.27 7.13 -0.20
CA VAL A 117 -0.26 7.10 -1.27
C VAL A 117 0.81 8.17 -1.03
N VAL A 118 0.38 9.38 -0.66
CA VAL A 118 1.28 10.51 -0.40
C VAL A 118 2.00 10.35 0.95
N SER A 119 1.26 9.97 2.01
CA SER A 119 1.86 9.79 3.34
C SER A 119 2.86 8.63 3.35
N SER A 120 2.58 7.52 2.65
CA SER A 120 3.48 6.37 2.53
C SER A 120 4.75 6.73 1.76
N TYR A 121 4.65 7.54 0.69
CA TYR A 121 5.83 8.02 -0.02
C TYR A 121 6.76 8.79 0.91
N PHE A 122 6.22 9.75 1.68
CA PHE A 122 7.02 10.52 2.63
C PHE A 122 7.52 9.67 3.81
N GLY A 123 6.70 8.75 4.32
CA GLY A 123 7.08 7.80 5.36
C GLY A 123 8.28 6.95 4.95
N HIS A 124 8.24 6.36 3.76
CA HIS A 124 9.37 5.57 3.26
C HIS A 124 10.61 6.43 2.98
N LYS A 125 10.41 7.63 2.40
CA LYS A 125 11.50 8.57 2.12
C LYS A 125 12.25 9.03 3.37
N TYR A 126 11.55 9.32 4.46
CA TYR A 126 12.15 9.91 5.65
C TYR A 126 12.44 8.91 6.77
N LEU A 127 11.71 7.80 6.84
CA LEU A 127 11.83 6.81 7.92
C LEU A 127 12.47 5.50 7.45
N SER A 128 11.99 4.91 6.34
CA SER A 128 12.44 3.57 5.91
C SER A 128 13.82 3.54 5.27
N PHE A 129 14.19 4.57 4.52
CA PHE A 129 15.39 4.53 3.66
C PHE A 129 16.37 5.69 3.84
N ARG A 130 16.13 6.56 4.82
CA ARG A 130 17.07 7.61 5.24
C ARG A 130 18.23 7.04 6.03
#